data_AF-A0A8T7GQU9-F1
#
_entry.id   AF-A0A8T7GQU9-F1
#
_cell.length_a   1.000
_cell.length_b   1.000
_cell.length_c   1.000
_cell.angle_alpha   90.00
_cell.angle_beta   90.00
_cell.angle_gamma   90.00
#
_symmetry.space_group_name_H-M   'P 1'
#
loop_
_entity.id
_entity.type
_entity.pdbx_description
1 polymer ?
#
loop_
_entity_poly.entity_id
_entity_poly.type
_entity_poly.pdbx_seq_one_letter_code
_entity_poly.pdbx_strand_id
1 'polypeptide(L)'
;MARRRDGITRRDFLKLSVTIAAAAAAAPVARMAAPADSGGEGRVYYEFWYLEDPETIAYYEALGLVLEHNGRKCLANPLLPDRCLAYTVPAERDRWPIKPPGASKDFFSRCIRCGLCYFACSLAGYHAIRLAGLGDGGLRMLGTPVVDDMRNHPCTLCMECTRVCPTGALEEVLEEARERAAVRAEQAGGNVTEAREQDIELLVLDREILEKTRMGIALIDPDLCLAWNSGDCKSCASACPFGAVVFKFTFNPWGVHTEVKPEYCVGCGKCVHACPVGGAAIHVLPEDEYWRRVKNYKNTGMSYWDYLKLILRVEDEDPATATIRSQVNVEYVQKIRGVEEEKIVTELKGAGGGQA
;
A
#
# COMPACT_ATOMS: atom_id res chain seq x y z
N MET A 1 2.59 -42.08 -24.55
CA MET A 1 2.16 -40.99 -25.43
C MET A 1 0.75 -40.56 -25.04
N ALA A 2 0.63 -39.63 -24.09
CA ALA A 2 -0.67 -39.08 -23.69
C ALA A 2 -1.11 -38.02 -24.72
N ARG A 3 -2.30 -38.20 -25.28
CA ARG A 3 -2.91 -37.30 -26.27
C ARG A 3 -3.03 -35.89 -25.67
N ARG A 4 -2.47 -34.88 -26.35
CA ARG A 4 -2.79 -33.47 -26.11
C ARG A 4 -4.30 -33.31 -26.32
N ARG A 5 -5.06 -33.03 -25.26
CA ARG A 5 -6.36 -32.37 -25.41
C ARG A 5 -6.06 -30.94 -25.83
N ASP A 6 -6.75 -30.47 -26.85
CA ASP A 6 -6.72 -29.10 -27.34
C ASP A 6 -7.14 -28.14 -26.22
N GLY A 7 -6.18 -27.76 -25.38
CA GLY A 7 -6.34 -26.83 -24.27
C GLY A 7 -5.91 -25.44 -24.71
N ILE A 8 -6.72 -24.44 -24.35
CA ILE A 8 -6.43 -23.01 -24.42
C ILE A 8 -4.95 -22.79 -24.07
N THR A 9 -4.17 -22.23 -25.02
CA THR A 9 -2.75 -22.02 -24.77
C THR A 9 -2.57 -20.93 -23.72
N ARG A 10 -1.41 -20.88 -23.03
CA ARG A 10 -1.09 -19.80 -22.08
C ARG A 10 -1.27 -18.39 -22.68
N ARG A 11 -1.06 -18.27 -24.00
CA ARG A 11 -1.25 -17.03 -24.77
C ARG A 11 -2.73 -16.70 -24.98
N ASP A 12 -3.56 -17.70 -25.19
CA ASP A 12 -5.02 -17.55 -25.32
C ASP A 12 -5.66 -17.23 -23.96
N PHE A 13 -5.16 -17.85 -22.88
CA PHE A 13 -5.56 -17.52 -21.51
C PHE A 13 -5.19 -16.08 -21.15
N LEU A 14 -3.96 -15.63 -21.41
CA LEU A 14 -3.55 -14.23 -21.14
C LEU A 14 -4.40 -13.22 -21.91
N LYS A 15 -4.74 -13.50 -23.18
CA LYS A 15 -5.66 -12.66 -23.94
C LYS A 15 -7.05 -12.65 -23.31
N LEU A 16 -7.55 -13.82 -22.90
CA LEU A 16 -8.83 -13.95 -22.23
C LEU A 16 -8.83 -13.21 -20.87
N SER A 17 -7.76 -13.29 -20.08
CA SER A 17 -7.61 -12.56 -18.81
C SER A 17 -7.59 -11.05 -19.01
N VAL A 18 -6.95 -10.54 -20.07
CA VAL A 18 -6.97 -9.12 -20.43
C VAL A 18 -8.37 -8.69 -20.86
N THR A 19 -9.07 -9.50 -21.66
CA THR A 19 -10.45 -9.21 -22.08
C THR A 19 -11.44 -9.30 -20.92
N ILE A 20 -11.27 -10.27 -20.00
CA ILE A 20 -12.08 -10.41 -18.78
C ILE A 20 -11.79 -9.25 -17.82
N ALA A 21 -10.54 -8.81 -17.67
CA ALA A 21 -10.22 -7.62 -16.89
C ALA A 21 -10.87 -6.36 -17.48
N ALA A 22 -10.87 -6.23 -18.81
CA ALA A 22 -11.57 -5.14 -19.50
C ALA A 22 -13.10 -5.22 -19.38
N ALA A 23 -13.68 -6.43 -19.38
CA ALA A 23 -15.12 -6.64 -19.19
C ALA A 23 -15.55 -6.50 -17.72
N ALA A 24 -14.72 -6.91 -16.76
CA ALA A 24 -14.93 -6.74 -15.33
C ALA A 24 -14.90 -5.26 -14.92
N ALA A 25 -14.13 -4.43 -15.63
CA ALA A 25 -14.20 -2.97 -15.49
C ALA A 25 -15.56 -2.37 -15.91
N ALA A 26 -16.40 -3.13 -16.63
CA ALA A 26 -17.69 -2.70 -17.17
C ALA A 26 -18.92 -3.42 -16.59
N ALA A 27 -18.74 -4.44 -15.73
CA ALA A 27 -19.83 -5.23 -15.16
C ALA A 27 -20.08 -4.86 -13.68
N PRO A 28 -21.33 -4.90 -13.18
CA PRO A 28 -21.60 -4.75 -11.76
C PRO A 28 -20.93 -5.89 -10.97
N VAL A 29 -20.28 -5.53 -9.85
CA VAL A 29 -19.49 -6.44 -9.01
C VAL A 29 -20.40 -7.53 -8.44
N ALA A 30 -20.27 -8.76 -8.94
CA ALA A 30 -20.84 -9.93 -8.29
C ALA A 30 -20.05 -10.19 -6.99
N ARG A 31 -20.57 -9.70 -5.86
CA ARG A 31 -19.98 -9.89 -4.53
C ARG A 31 -20.17 -11.35 -4.09
N MET A 32 -19.09 -12.00 -3.69
CA MET A 32 -19.14 -13.37 -3.17
C MET A 32 -19.23 -13.35 -1.65
N ALA A 33 -20.18 -14.11 -1.09
CA ALA A 33 -20.31 -14.25 0.35
C ALA A 33 -19.08 -14.98 0.92
N ALA A 34 -18.45 -14.39 1.94
CA ALA A 34 -17.42 -15.07 2.71
C ALA A 34 -18.04 -16.25 3.48
N PRO A 35 -17.38 -17.41 3.57
CA PRO A 35 -17.88 -18.52 4.39
C PRO A 35 -17.98 -18.09 5.86
N ALA A 36 -18.99 -18.62 6.55
CA ALA A 36 -19.26 -18.31 7.95
C ALA A 36 -18.05 -18.65 8.85
N ASP A 37 -17.78 -17.75 9.78
CA ASP A 37 -16.68 -17.75 10.74
C ASP A 37 -16.49 -19.13 11.42
N SER A 38 -15.45 -19.87 11.01
CA SER A 38 -15.06 -21.13 11.65
C SER A 38 -14.01 -20.83 12.71
N GLY A 39 -14.49 -20.36 13.88
CA GLY A 39 -13.67 -20.05 15.06
C GLY A 39 -12.86 -21.25 15.59
N GLY A 40 -11.72 -21.52 14.97
CA GLY A 40 -10.81 -22.60 15.35
C GLY A 40 -9.37 -22.11 15.44
N GLU A 41 -8.79 -22.21 16.64
CA GLU A 41 -7.36 -22.00 16.88
C GLU A 41 -6.50 -22.95 16.02
N GLY A 42 -5.53 -22.39 15.30
CA GLY A 42 -4.21 -22.99 15.15
C GLY A 42 -4.05 -24.22 14.22
N ARG A 43 -4.80 -24.34 13.12
CA ARG A 43 -4.46 -25.29 12.04
C ARG A 43 -4.55 -24.64 10.66
N VAL A 44 -3.41 -24.61 9.95
CA VAL A 44 -3.34 -24.19 8.54
C VAL A 44 -3.94 -25.29 7.67
N TYR A 45 -5.15 -25.07 7.16
CA TYR A 45 -5.72 -25.88 6.07
C TYR A 45 -5.73 -25.03 4.80
N TYR A 46 -5.36 -25.65 3.67
CA TYR A 46 -5.73 -25.12 2.35
C TYR A 46 -7.12 -25.65 2.05
N GLU A 47 -8.12 -24.78 2.00
CA GLU A 47 -9.45 -25.16 1.52
C GLU A 47 -9.59 -24.72 0.07
N PHE A 48 -10.00 -25.65 -0.78
CA PHE A 48 -10.31 -25.35 -2.17
C PHE A 48 -11.64 -24.62 -2.24
N TRP A 49 -11.68 -23.57 -3.05
CA TRP A 49 -12.91 -22.82 -3.25
C TRP A 49 -13.85 -23.59 -4.17
N TYR A 50 -14.67 -24.42 -3.55
CA TYR A 50 -15.71 -25.16 -4.23
C TYR A 50 -16.90 -24.25 -4.51
N LEU A 51 -17.41 -24.34 -5.73
CA LEU A 51 -18.61 -23.64 -6.18
C LEU A 51 -19.81 -24.53 -5.91
N GLU A 52 -20.75 -24.02 -5.10
CA GLU A 52 -21.96 -24.75 -4.73
C GLU A 52 -23.21 -24.10 -5.32
N ASP A 53 -23.19 -22.76 -5.48
CA ASP A 53 -24.29 -21.99 -6.03
C ASP A 53 -24.38 -22.12 -7.56
N PRO A 54 -25.55 -22.55 -8.12
CA PRO A 54 -25.72 -22.75 -9.56
C PRO A 54 -25.51 -21.49 -10.41
N GLU A 55 -25.90 -20.31 -9.93
CA GLU A 55 -25.76 -19.06 -10.68
C GLU A 55 -24.28 -18.66 -10.79
N THR A 56 -23.56 -18.78 -9.69
CA THR A 56 -22.11 -18.58 -9.60
C THR A 56 -21.35 -19.57 -10.48
N ILE A 57 -21.76 -20.85 -10.47
CA ILE A 57 -21.18 -21.88 -11.36
C ILE A 57 -21.37 -21.48 -12.82
N ALA A 58 -22.59 -21.14 -13.23
CA ALA A 58 -22.90 -20.79 -14.62
C ALA A 58 -22.09 -19.57 -15.09
N TYR A 59 -21.94 -18.55 -14.23
CA TYR A 59 -21.12 -17.37 -14.51
C TYR A 59 -19.65 -17.73 -14.77
N TYR A 60 -19.03 -18.50 -13.86
CA TYR A 60 -17.62 -18.85 -14.02
C TYR A 60 -17.37 -19.91 -15.11
N GLU A 61 -18.36 -20.77 -15.40
CA GLU A 61 -18.31 -21.69 -16.54
C GLU A 61 -18.30 -20.91 -17.85
N ALA A 62 -19.13 -19.87 -17.97
CA ALA A 62 -19.13 -18.99 -19.14
C ALA A 62 -17.77 -18.29 -19.35
N LEU A 63 -17.03 -18.03 -18.26
CA LEU A 63 -15.68 -17.46 -18.30
C LEU A 63 -14.57 -18.50 -18.53
N GLY A 64 -14.90 -19.80 -18.58
CA GLY A 64 -13.92 -20.88 -18.71
C GLY A 64 -13.02 -21.03 -17.48
N LEU A 65 -13.49 -20.61 -16.31
CA LEU A 65 -12.73 -20.60 -15.05
C LEU A 65 -13.13 -21.72 -14.09
N VAL A 66 -14.00 -22.66 -14.48
CA VAL A 66 -14.41 -23.75 -13.59
C VAL A 66 -13.60 -25.01 -13.87
N LEU A 67 -13.07 -25.60 -12.80
CA LEU A 67 -12.38 -26.88 -12.80
C LEU A 67 -13.17 -27.91 -11.98
N GLU A 68 -12.88 -29.18 -12.19
CA GLU A 68 -13.43 -30.27 -11.38
C GLU A 68 -12.34 -30.85 -10.48
N HIS A 69 -12.62 -30.96 -9.19
CA HIS A 69 -11.69 -31.50 -8.19
C HIS A 69 -12.43 -32.26 -7.11
N ASN A 70 -12.05 -33.53 -6.90
CA ASN A 70 -12.70 -34.45 -5.97
C ASN A 70 -14.24 -34.54 -6.15
N GLY A 71 -14.71 -34.48 -7.40
CA GLY A 71 -16.14 -34.56 -7.73
C GLY A 71 -16.94 -33.28 -7.43
N ARG A 72 -16.27 -32.17 -7.10
CA ARG A 72 -16.88 -30.85 -6.90
C ARG A 72 -16.31 -29.85 -7.90
N LYS A 73 -17.13 -28.89 -8.30
CA LYS A 73 -16.68 -27.76 -9.14
C LYS A 73 -15.91 -26.77 -8.27
N CYS A 74 -14.78 -26.28 -8.74
CA CYS A 74 -13.97 -25.27 -8.05
C CYS A 74 -13.54 -24.19 -9.05
N LEU A 75 -13.19 -23.00 -8.55
CA LEU A 75 -12.66 -21.95 -9.42
C LEU A 75 -11.20 -22.22 -9.77
N ALA A 76 -10.80 -21.97 -11.02
CA ALA A 76 -9.43 -22.05 -11.50
C ALA A 76 -8.57 -20.98 -10.83
N ASN A 77 -7.35 -21.35 -10.42
CA ASN A 77 -6.38 -20.42 -9.89
C ASN A 77 -5.86 -19.53 -11.03
N PRO A 78 -5.99 -18.19 -10.95
CA PRO A 78 -5.58 -17.32 -12.05
C PRO A 78 -4.09 -17.36 -12.38
N LEU A 79 -3.25 -17.80 -11.42
CA LEU A 79 -1.81 -18.00 -11.61
C LEU A 79 -1.47 -19.43 -12.07
N LEU A 80 -2.33 -20.40 -11.73
CA LEU A 80 -2.18 -21.82 -12.05
C LEU A 80 -3.52 -22.35 -12.61
N PRO A 81 -3.86 -22.04 -13.87
CA PRO A 81 -5.21 -22.25 -14.41
C PRO A 81 -5.64 -23.72 -14.49
N ASP A 82 -4.73 -24.66 -14.28
CA ASP A 82 -4.97 -26.10 -14.16
C ASP A 82 -5.25 -26.57 -12.72
N ARG A 83 -5.30 -25.65 -11.74
CA ARG A 83 -5.45 -25.96 -10.31
C ARG A 83 -6.64 -25.22 -9.71
N CYS A 84 -7.33 -25.86 -8.76
CA CYS A 84 -8.31 -25.15 -7.95
C CYS A 84 -7.66 -24.02 -7.18
N LEU A 85 -8.37 -22.92 -7.10
CA LEU A 85 -8.11 -21.83 -6.20
C LEU A 85 -8.26 -22.33 -4.76
N ALA A 86 -7.23 -22.10 -3.95
CA ALA A 86 -7.20 -22.50 -2.56
C ALA A 86 -6.93 -21.27 -1.69
N TYR A 87 -7.71 -21.11 -0.63
CA TYR A 87 -7.48 -20.09 0.41
C TYR A 87 -6.86 -20.74 1.64
N THR A 88 -6.21 -19.92 2.46
CA THR A 88 -5.61 -20.33 3.72
C THR A 88 -6.44 -19.79 4.87
N VAL A 89 -6.86 -20.65 5.81
CA VAL A 89 -7.43 -20.24 7.11
C VAL A 89 -6.28 -19.79 8.06
N PRO A 90 -6.56 -18.95 9.07
CA PRO A 90 -5.88 -17.69 9.35
C PRO A 90 -4.51 -17.88 10.03
N ALA A 91 -3.58 -16.97 9.76
CA ALA A 91 -2.40 -16.74 10.59
C ALA A 91 -2.41 -15.27 11.05
N GLU A 92 -2.66 -15.05 12.33
CA GLU A 92 -2.69 -13.70 12.95
C GLU A 92 -1.31 -13.04 13.06
N ARG A 93 -0.25 -13.60 12.47
CA ARG A 93 1.14 -13.16 12.68
C ARG A 93 2.00 -13.25 11.43
N ASP A 94 1.60 -12.58 10.36
CA ASP A 94 2.52 -12.27 9.27
C ASP A 94 3.11 -10.87 9.49
N ARG A 95 4.37 -10.87 9.94
CA ARG A 95 5.19 -9.68 10.17
C ARG A 95 5.89 -9.30 8.86
N TRP A 96 5.53 -8.13 8.33
CA TRP A 96 6.04 -7.45 7.12
C TRP A 96 5.68 -8.09 5.78
N PRO A 97 4.47 -7.76 5.31
CA PRO A 97 4.34 -6.70 4.30
C PRO A 97 3.18 -5.71 4.54
N ILE A 98 3.28 -4.50 4.00
CA ILE A 98 2.17 -3.54 3.95
C ILE A 98 1.13 -4.07 2.95
N LYS A 99 -0.13 -4.15 3.38
CA LYS A 99 -1.24 -4.60 2.53
C LYS A 99 -1.69 -3.49 1.57
N PRO A 100 -2.31 -3.81 0.43
CA PRO A 100 -2.95 -2.81 -0.43
C PRO A 100 -4.05 -2.01 0.31
N PRO A 101 -4.47 -0.84 -0.22
CA PRO A 101 -5.51 -0.04 0.43
C PRO A 101 -6.85 -0.77 0.39
N GLY A 102 -7.71 -0.52 1.38
CA GLY A 102 -8.99 -1.21 1.51
C GLY A 102 -8.87 -2.61 2.10
N ALA A 103 -7.70 -3.06 2.54
CA ALA A 103 -7.56 -4.40 3.09
C ALA A 103 -8.42 -4.59 4.36
N SER A 104 -9.32 -5.57 4.30
CA SER A 104 -10.20 -5.88 5.42
C SER A 104 -9.43 -6.41 6.63
N LYS A 105 -10.05 -6.38 7.81
CA LYS A 105 -9.45 -6.91 9.05
C LYS A 105 -9.08 -8.40 8.91
N ASP A 106 -9.91 -9.15 8.20
CA ASP A 106 -9.78 -10.57 7.85
C ASP A 106 -9.13 -10.80 6.47
N PHE A 107 -8.38 -9.81 5.95
CA PHE A 107 -7.81 -9.83 4.59
C PHE A 107 -7.19 -11.18 4.19
N PHE A 108 -6.39 -11.80 5.06
CA PHE A 108 -5.67 -13.03 4.73
C PHE A 108 -6.57 -14.26 4.59
N SER A 109 -7.70 -14.33 5.31
CA SER A 109 -8.65 -15.43 5.16
C SER A 109 -9.54 -15.24 3.93
N ARG A 110 -9.80 -13.99 3.52
CA ARG A 110 -10.56 -13.66 2.31
C ARG A 110 -9.73 -13.66 1.03
N CYS A 111 -8.42 -13.41 1.13
CA CYS A 111 -7.56 -13.30 -0.03
C CYS A 111 -7.31 -14.68 -0.65
N ILE A 112 -7.96 -14.92 -1.78
CA ILE A 112 -7.76 -16.11 -2.60
C ILE A 112 -6.47 -16.06 -3.45
N ARG A 113 -5.67 -14.99 -3.35
CA ARG A 113 -4.43 -14.82 -4.13
C ARG A 113 -4.63 -14.89 -5.65
N CYS A 114 -5.75 -14.36 -6.13
CA CYS A 114 -6.11 -14.34 -7.55
C CYS A 114 -5.21 -13.43 -8.42
N GLY A 115 -4.47 -12.50 -7.80
CA GLY A 115 -3.61 -11.56 -8.51
C GLY A 115 -4.33 -10.44 -9.29
N LEU A 116 -5.67 -10.36 -9.26
CA LEU A 116 -6.42 -9.34 -9.99
C LEU A 116 -6.03 -7.91 -9.58
N CYS A 117 -5.85 -7.66 -8.28
CA CYS A 117 -5.38 -6.37 -7.77
C CYS A 117 -3.99 -5.98 -8.29
N TYR A 118 -3.07 -6.96 -8.41
CA TYR A 118 -1.75 -6.76 -8.99
C TYR A 118 -1.83 -6.37 -10.47
N PHE A 119 -2.66 -7.08 -11.25
CA PHE A 119 -2.85 -6.77 -12.67
C PHE A 119 -3.52 -5.42 -12.87
N ALA A 120 -4.56 -5.10 -12.11
CA ALA A 120 -5.23 -3.80 -12.16
C ALA A 120 -4.25 -2.65 -11.87
N CYS A 121 -3.43 -2.78 -10.82
CA CYS A 121 -2.43 -1.79 -10.46
C CYS A 121 -1.34 -1.62 -11.54
N SER A 122 -0.95 -2.71 -12.20
CA SER A 122 0.03 -2.69 -13.29
C SER A 122 -0.54 -2.14 -14.60
N LEU A 123 -1.79 -2.48 -14.94
CA LEU A 123 -2.48 -1.96 -16.12
C LEU A 123 -2.76 -0.46 -16.00
N ALA A 124 -3.02 0.02 -14.79
CA ALA A 124 -3.13 1.46 -14.50
C ALA A 124 -1.76 2.18 -14.51
N GLY A 125 -0.64 1.46 -14.69
CA GLY A 125 0.70 2.02 -14.80
C GLY A 125 1.37 2.39 -13.48
N TYR A 126 0.79 2.03 -12.33
CA TYR A 126 1.32 2.41 -11.02
C TYR A 126 2.32 1.41 -10.45
N HIS A 127 2.11 0.11 -10.70
CA HIS A 127 2.99 -0.98 -10.24
C HIS A 127 3.26 -1.00 -8.73
N ALA A 128 2.40 -0.38 -7.92
CA ALA A 128 2.56 -0.27 -6.47
C ALA A 128 2.29 -1.59 -5.74
N ILE A 129 1.51 -2.49 -6.33
CA ILE A 129 1.24 -3.82 -5.78
C ILE A 129 2.19 -4.82 -6.43
N ARG A 130 2.81 -5.65 -5.60
CA ARG A 130 3.59 -6.83 -5.97
C ARG A 130 2.93 -8.07 -5.36
N LEU A 131 3.13 -9.23 -6.00
CA LEU A 131 2.79 -10.51 -5.37
C LEU A 131 4.00 -11.02 -4.58
N ALA A 132 3.80 -11.31 -3.30
CA ALA A 132 4.81 -11.86 -2.42
C ALA A 132 5.34 -13.21 -2.97
N GLY A 133 6.65 -13.39 -2.85
CA GLY A 133 7.39 -14.60 -3.18
C GLY A 133 7.73 -15.43 -1.95
N LEU A 134 8.61 -16.42 -2.11
CA LEU A 134 9.04 -17.29 -1.00
C LEU A 134 9.87 -16.56 0.06
N GLY A 135 10.53 -15.45 -0.30
CA GLY A 135 11.34 -14.65 0.63
C GLY A 135 10.50 -13.83 1.62
N ASP A 136 9.22 -13.61 1.35
CA ASP A 136 8.36 -12.66 2.06
C ASP A 136 7.53 -13.33 3.18
N GLY A 137 8.06 -14.41 3.78
CA GLY A 137 7.34 -15.22 4.77
C GLY A 137 7.05 -16.66 4.33
N GLY A 138 7.77 -17.16 3.33
CA GLY A 138 7.70 -18.55 2.89
C GLY A 138 6.45 -18.87 2.06
N LEU A 139 6.11 -20.15 2.00
CA LEU A 139 5.00 -20.64 1.17
C LEU A 139 3.63 -20.03 1.53
N ARG A 140 3.46 -19.57 2.78
CA ARG A 140 2.22 -18.98 3.29
C ARG A 140 1.91 -17.62 2.67
N MET A 141 2.94 -16.85 2.33
CA MET A 141 2.81 -15.51 1.76
C MET A 141 2.88 -15.52 0.23
N LEU A 142 3.23 -16.65 -0.37
CA LEU A 142 3.37 -16.77 -1.81
C LEU A 142 2.07 -16.39 -2.53
N GLY A 143 2.13 -15.37 -3.39
CA GLY A 143 0.99 -14.87 -4.16
C GLY A 143 0.10 -13.88 -3.40
N THR A 144 0.36 -13.59 -2.14
CA THR A 144 -0.35 -12.55 -1.39
C THR A 144 0.06 -11.16 -1.93
N PRO A 145 -0.89 -10.25 -2.21
CA PRO A 145 -0.53 -8.92 -2.72
C PRO A 145 0.01 -8.04 -1.59
N VAL A 146 1.07 -7.30 -1.88
CA VAL A 146 1.83 -6.48 -0.95
C VAL A 146 2.25 -5.17 -1.61
N VAL A 147 2.51 -4.15 -0.79
CA VAL A 147 3.07 -2.85 -1.21
C VAL A 147 4.39 -2.66 -0.46
N ASP A 148 5.53 -2.70 -1.14
CA ASP A 148 6.86 -2.66 -0.50
C ASP A 148 7.80 -1.61 -1.11
N ASP A 149 7.82 -1.47 -2.44
CA ASP A 149 8.66 -0.49 -3.14
C ASP A 149 7.99 0.88 -3.29
N MET A 150 7.69 1.52 -2.16
CA MET A 150 7.11 2.87 -2.16
C MET A 150 8.07 3.96 -2.67
N ARG A 151 9.38 3.65 -2.78
CA ARG A 151 10.37 4.58 -3.30
C ARG A 151 10.24 4.73 -4.81
N ASN A 152 10.04 3.64 -5.54
CA ASN A 152 9.93 3.68 -7.00
C ASN A 152 8.48 3.62 -7.46
N HIS A 153 7.61 2.93 -6.71
CA HIS A 153 6.22 2.66 -7.06
C HIS A 153 5.26 2.99 -5.90
N PRO A 154 5.12 4.27 -5.51
CA PRO A 154 4.17 4.65 -4.47
C PRO A 154 2.73 4.44 -4.91
N CYS A 155 1.85 4.08 -3.96
CA CYS A 155 0.43 3.96 -4.23
C CYS A 155 -0.17 5.34 -4.54
N THR A 156 -1.00 5.41 -5.58
CA THR A 156 -1.69 6.63 -6.01
C THR A 156 -3.07 6.81 -5.40
N LEU A 157 -3.55 5.84 -4.63
CA LEU A 157 -4.90 5.82 -4.02
C LEU A 157 -6.03 5.89 -5.06
N CYS A 158 -5.83 5.32 -6.26
CA CYS A 158 -6.89 5.23 -7.27
C CYS A 158 -7.99 4.20 -6.92
N MET A 159 -7.73 3.32 -5.95
CA MET A 159 -8.60 2.23 -5.49
C MET A 159 -9.08 1.24 -6.54
N GLU A 160 -8.47 1.18 -7.72
CA GLU A 160 -8.87 0.20 -8.75
C GLU A 160 -8.67 -1.25 -8.26
N CYS A 161 -7.69 -1.48 -7.39
CA CYS A 161 -7.46 -2.78 -6.75
C CYS A 161 -8.63 -3.24 -5.87
N THR A 162 -9.38 -2.32 -5.26
CA THR A 162 -10.53 -2.67 -4.42
C THR A 162 -11.74 -3.03 -5.27
N ARG A 163 -11.91 -2.37 -6.43
CA ARG A 163 -13.02 -2.63 -7.37
C ARG A 163 -12.94 -4.00 -8.02
N VAL A 164 -11.73 -4.51 -8.25
CA VAL A 164 -11.52 -5.83 -8.89
C VAL A 164 -11.47 -7.00 -7.89
N CYS A 165 -11.63 -6.76 -6.59
CA CYS A 165 -11.52 -7.83 -5.58
C CYS A 165 -12.83 -8.61 -5.43
N PRO A 166 -12.89 -9.90 -5.85
CA PRO A 166 -14.16 -10.63 -5.88
C PRO A 166 -14.64 -11.10 -4.49
N THR A 167 -13.74 -11.22 -3.52
CA THR A 167 -14.03 -11.75 -2.17
C THR A 167 -14.24 -10.66 -1.12
N GLY A 168 -14.06 -9.39 -1.49
CA GLY A 168 -14.03 -8.29 -0.52
C GLY A 168 -12.87 -8.38 0.48
N ALA A 169 -11.78 -9.09 0.14
CA ALA A 169 -10.53 -8.99 0.89
C ALA A 169 -10.00 -7.55 0.84
N LEU A 170 -10.16 -6.88 -0.30
CA LEU A 170 -10.03 -5.43 -0.43
C LEU A 170 -11.45 -4.86 -0.55
N GLU A 171 -11.88 -4.10 0.47
CA GLU A 171 -13.18 -3.45 0.56
C GLU A 171 -13.30 -2.27 -0.42
N GLU A 172 -14.49 -2.08 -0.99
CA GLU A 172 -14.77 -0.97 -1.91
C GLU A 172 -14.75 0.38 -1.16
N VAL A 173 -13.71 1.18 -1.38
CA VAL A 173 -13.52 2.43 -0.64
C VAL A 173 -14.20 3.62 -1.33
N LEU A 174 -13.95 3.82 -2.62
CA LEU A 174 -14.38 5.06 -3.31
C LEU A 174 -15.89 5.13 -3.52
N GLU A 175 -16.53 4.02 -3.89
CA GLU A 175 -17.98 4.00 -4.08
C GLU A 175 -18.70 4.27 -2.75
N GLU A 176 -18.27 3.63 -1.66
CA GLU A 176 -18.79 3.92 -0.32
C GLU A 176 -18.58 5.40 0.09
N ALA A 177 -17.43 5.98 -0.24
CA ALA A 177 -17.13 7.38 0.06
C ALA A 177 -18.06 8.35 -0.70
N ARG A 178 -18.29 8.08 -1.99
CA ARG A 178 -19.20 8.87 -2.86
C ARG A 178 -20.65 8.78 -2.40
N GLU A 179 -21.12 7.58 -2.04
CA GLU A 179 -22.46 7.36 -1.50
C GLU A 179 -22.68 8.17 -0.21
N ARG A 180 -21.73 8.11 0.73
CA ARG A 180 -21.81 8.87 1.99
C ARG A 180 -21.78 10.38 1.76
N ALA A 181 -20.99 10.85 0.79
CA ALA A 181 -20.94 12.26 0.43
C ALA A 181 -22.28 12.74 -0.16
N ALA A 182 -22.91 11.94 -1.03
CA ALA A 182 -24.22 12.24 -1.59
C ALA A 182 -25.29 12.38 -0.49
N VAL A 183 -25.31 11.45 0.48
CA VAL A 183 -26.24 11.50 1.63
C VAL A 183 -26.03 12.78 2.47
N ARG A 184 -24.77 13.16 2.73
CA ARG A 184 -24.47 14.41 3.47
C ARG A 184 -24.94 15.66 2.72
N ALA A 185 -24.73 15.70 1.41
CA ALA A 185 -25.15 16.82 0.58
C ALA A 185 -26.68 16.99 0.56
N GLU A 186 -27.42 15.88 0.47
CA GLU A 186 -28.88 15.87 0.55
C GLU A 186 -29.37 16.37 1.92
N GLN A 187 -28.77 15.89 3.02
CA GLN A 187 -29.10 16.33 4.38
C GLN A 187 -28.81 17.81 4.62
N ALA A 188 -27.83 18.38 3.94
CA ALA A 188 -27.49 19.81 4.01
C ALA A 188 -28.41 20.71 3.18
N GLY A 189 -29.41 20.15 2.47
CA GLY A 189 -30.33 20.91 1.63
C GLY A 189 -29.72 21.41 0.30
N GLY A 190 -28.60 20.81 -0.14
CA GLY A 190 -27.95 21.12 -1.41
C GLY A 190 -28.49 20.28 -2.58
N ASN A 191 -28.33 20.78 -3.82
CA ASN A 191 -28.62 20.00 -5.03
C ASN A 191 -27.49 18.97 -5.27
N VAL A 192 -27.86 17.70 -5.47
CA VAL A 192 -26.98 16.51 -5.60
C VAL A 192 -26.07 16.53 -6.85
N THR A 193 -25.99 17.64 -7.59
CA THR A 193 -25.27 17.72 -8.88
C THR A 193 -23.89 18.37 -8.81
N GLU A 194 -23.44 18.88 -7.66
CA GLU A 194 -22.14 19.57 -7.53
C GLU A 194 -21.20 18.97 -6.47
N ALA A 195 -21.35 17.69 -6.13
CA ALA A 195 -20.29 16.93 -5.45
C ALA A 195 -19.16 16.59 -6.44
N ARG A 196 -18.49 17.62 -6.96
CA ARG A 196 -17.21 17.49 -7.66
C ARG A 196 -16.10 17.88 -6.70
N GLU A 197 -15.74 16.95 -5.84
CA GLU A 197 -14.43 16.95 -5.18
C GLU A 197 -13.71 15.67 -5.58
N GLN A 198 -12.43 15.83 -5.91
CA GLN A 198 -11.58 14.76 -6.40
C GLN A 198 -11.67 13.59 -5.42
N ASP A 199 -11.84 12.35 -5.89
CA ASP A 199 -12.07 11.15 -5.05
C ASP A 199 -11.17 11.02 -3.80
N ILE A 200 -9.98 11.62 -3.85
CA ILE A 200 -8.99 11.72 -2.77
C ILE A 200 -9.47 12.57 -1.58
N GLU A 201 -10.19 13.67 -1.81
CA GLU A 201 -10.69 14.56 -0.75
C GLU A 201 -11.77 13.87 0.08
N LEU A 202 -12.63 13.07 -0.56
CA LEU A 202 -13.62 12.23 0.11
C LEU A 202 -12.98 11.28 1.13
N LEU A 203 -11.77 10.79 0.85
CA LEU A 203 -11.04 9.90 1.75
C LEU A 203 -10.63 10.60 3.05
N VAL A 204 -10.34 11.91 3.01
CA VAL A 204 -9.84 12.66 4.17
C VAL A 204 -10.98 13.18 5.04
N LEU A 205 -12.14 13.46 4.44
CA LEU A 205 -13.30 14.03 5.13
C LEU A 205 -14.11 12.99 5.92
N ASP A 206 -13.95 11.70 5.62
CA ASP A 206 -14.63 10.61 6.31
C ASP A 206 -13.63 9.70 7.04
N ARG A 207 -13.66 9.76 8.38
CA ARG A 207 -12.74 9.01 9.24
C ARG A 207 -12.81 7.50 9.02
N GLU A 208 -13.99 6.94 8.79
CA GLU A 208 -14.13 5.49 8.61
C GLU A 208 -13.55 5.05 7.27
N ILE A 209 -13.79 5.83 6.21
CA ILE A 209 -13.18 5.61 4.89
C ILE A 209 -11.66 5.75 4.95
N LEU A 210 -11.15 6.74 5.69
CA LEU A 210 -9.72 6.92 5.92
C LEU A 210 -9.11 5.72 6.64
N GLU A 211 -9.78 5.19 7.67
CA GLU A 211 -9.36 3.98 8.39
C GLU A 211 -9.39 2.74 7.49
N LYS A 212 -10.41 2.54 6.65
CA LYS A 212 -10.44 1.46 5.65
C LYS A 212 -9.34 1.57 4.60
N THR A 213 -8.98 2.79 4.22
CA THR A 213 -7.93 3.05 3.22
C THR A 213 -6.52 2.78 3.75
N ARG A 214 -6.34 2.82 5.07
CA ARG A 214 -5.03 2.82 5.73
C ARG A 214 -4.26 1.52 5.47
N MET A 215 -3.13 1.66 4.80
CA MET A 215 -2.16 0.58 4.58
C MET A 215 -1.08 0.57 5.67
N GLY A 216 -0.72 1.75 6.16
CA GLY A 216 0.33 1.97 7.15
C GLY A 216 0.43 3.43 7.55
N ILE A 217 1.48 3.78 8.28
CA ILE A 217 1.71 5.12 8.81
C ILE A 217 3.15 5.55 8.51
N ALA A 218 3.30 6.74 7.95
CA ALA A 218 4.61 7.31 7.70
C ALA A 218 5.28 7.81 9.00
N LEU A 219 6.55 7.48 9.19
CA LEU A 219 7.39 7.93 10.29
C LEU A 219 8.65 8.61 9.71
N ILE A 220 8.95 9.81 10.19
CA ILE A 220 10.13 10.58 9.78
C ILE A 220 11.29 10.23 10.72
N ASP A 221 12.46 9.93 10.16
CA ASP A 221 13.72 9.91 10.91
C ASP A 221 14.31 11.32 10.96
N PRO A 222 14.26 12.01 12.12
CA PRO A 222 14.77 13.38 12.25
C PRO A 222 16.30 13.45 12.14
N ASP A 223 17.02 12.33 12.19
CA ASP A 223 18.48 12.31 11.96
C ASP A 223 18.79 12.35 10.46
N LEU A 224 17.88 11.89 9.60
CA LEU A 224 18.09 11.90 8.14
C LEU A 224 17.36 13.05 7.46
N CYS A 225 16.29 13.56 8.08
CA CYS A 225 15.39 14.52 7.44
C CYS A 225 16.07 15.87 7.28
N LEU A 226 16.15 16.37 6.04
CA LEU A 226 16.69 17.70 5.77
C LEU A 226 15.98 18.78 6.61
N ALA A 227 14.66 18.75 6.68
CA ALA A 227 13.89 19.74 7.45
C ALA A 227 14.26 19.77 8.96
N TRP A 228 14.59 18.60 9.54
CA TRP A 228 15.06 18.47 10.93
C TRP A 228 16.56 18.75 11.13
N ASN A 229 17.34 18.84 10.05
CA ASN A 229 18.77 19.08 10.13
C ASN A 229 19.17 20.44 9.57
N SER A 230 18.39 21.09 8.71
CA SER A 230 18.50 22.51 8.32
C SER A 230 17.54 22.83 7.18
N GLY A 231 16.99 24.04 7.20
CA GLY A 231 16.20 24.59 6.10
C GLY A 231 14.71 24.26 6.17
N ASP A 232 14.03 24.37 5.04
CA ASP A 232 12.56 24.43 4.95
C ASP A 232 11.96 23.33 4.06
N CYS A 233 12.67 22.21 3.90
CA CYS A 233 12.27 21.11 3.04
C CYS A 233 10.87 20.58 3.39
N LYS A 234 9.94 20.68 2.43
CA LYS A 234 8.53 20.25 2.56
C LYS A 234 8.12 19.25 1.48
N SER A 235 9.07 18.60 0.81
CA SER A 235 8.77 17.71 -0.33
C SER A 235 7.76 16.61 0.00
N CYS A 236 7.77 16.08 1.22
CA CYS A 236 6.80 15.09 1.67
C CYS A 236 5.36 15.65 1.74
N ALA A 237 5.21 16.89 2.21
CA ALA A 237 3.92 17.56 2.31
C ALA A 237 3.41 17.98 0.93
N SER A 238 4.28 18.50 0.07
CA SER A 238 3.94 18.84 -1.32
C SER A 238 3.52 17.63 -2.14
N ALA A 239 4.09 16.45 -1.86
CA ALA A 239 3.75 15.21 -2.56
C ALA A 239 2.53 14.47 -1.97
N CYS A 240 2.07 14.86 -0.79
CA CYS A 240 0.96 14.18 -0.13
C CYS A 240 -0.35 14.48 -0.87
N PRO A 241 -1.13 13.45 -1.25
CA PRO A 241 -2.40 13.66 -1.94
C PRO A 241 -3.44 14.36 -1.07
N PHE A 242 -3.27 14.30 0.26
CA PHE A 242 -4.11 14.98 1.24
C PHE A 242 -3.54 16.35 1.66
N GLY A 243 -2.43 16.77 1.06
CA GLY A 243 -1.76 18.03 1.36
C GLY A 243 -1.20 18.14 2.79
N ALA A 244 -1.13 19.37 3.28
CA ALA A 244 -0.49 19.72 4.55
C ALA A 244 -1.26 19.21 5.79
N VAL A 245 -2.52 18.77 5.65
CA VAL A 245 -3.33 18.31 6.79
C VAL A 245 -2.74 17.07 7.47
N VAL A 246 -1.93 16.28 6.75
CA VAL A 246 -1.25 15.09 7.30
C VAL A 246 0.02 15.45 8.08
N PHE A 247 0.45 16.71 8.07
CA PHE A 247 1.69 17.14 8.68
C PHE A 247 1.46 18.21 9.75
N LYS A 248 2.29 18.17 10.79
CA LYS A 248 2.44 19.24 11.78
C LYS A 248 3.82 19.86 11.55
N PHE A 249 3.86 21.18 11.49
CA PHE A 249 5.09 21.94 11.28
C PHE A 249 5.39 22.78 12.51
N THR A 250 6.61 22.66 13.02
CA THR A 250 7.18 23.55 14.04
C THR A 250 8.22 24.41 13.36
N PHE A 251 8.18 25.73 13.59
CA PHE A 251 9.08 26.68 12.96
C PHE A 251 9.99 27.27 14.02
N ASN A 252 11.29 27.27 13.78
CA ASN A 252 12.29 27.90 14.65
C ASN A 252 13.40 28.57 13.81
N PRO A 253 14.37 29.26 14.42
CA PRO A 253 15.46 29.90 13.68
C PRO A 253 16.34 28.94 12.86
N TRP A 254 16.31 27.64 13.13
CA TRP A 254 17.12 26.61 12.48
C TRP A 254 16.43 25.94 11.29
N GLY A 255 15.11 26.01 11.21
CA GLY A 255 14.36 25.48 10.09
C GLY A 255 12.90 25.14 10.39
N VAL A 256 12.40 24.16 9.64
CA VAL A 256 11.03 23.65 9.75
C VAL A 256 11.05 22.19 10.17
N HIS A 257 10.54 21.90 11.35
CA HIS A 257 10.52 20.56 11.92
C HIS A 257 9.18 19.93 11.60
N THR A 258 9.21 18.88 10.78
CA THR A 258 8.01 18.27 10.21
C THR A 258 7.70 16.95 10.92
N GLU A 259 6.46 16.80 11.37
CA GLU A 259 5.92 15.60 12.00
C GLU A 259 4.72 15.08 11.19
N VAL A 260 4.57 13.75 11.08
CA VAL A 260 3.38 13.14 10.49
C VAL A 260 2.30 13.01 11.56
N LYS A 261 1.08 13.46 11.25
CA LYS A 261 -0.13 13.21 12.03
C LYS A 261 -0.69 11.82 11.68
N PRO A 262 -0.51 10.79 12.52
CA PRO A 262 -0.88 9.42 12.18
C PRO A 262 -2.36 9.29 11.86
N GLU A 263 -3.23 10.07 12.49
CA GLU A 263 -4.68 10.04 12.32
C GLU A 263 -5.14 10.34 10.88
N TYR A 264 -4.36 11.08 10.08
CA TYR A 264 -4.69 11.38 8.67
C TYR A 264 -3.86 10.58 7.66
N CYS A 265 -2.81 9.88 8.11
CA CYS A 265 -1.90 9.17 7.21
C CYS A 265 -2.47 7.79 6.81
N VAL A 266 -2.61 7.54 5.50
CA VAL A 266 -3.01 6.21 4.99
C VAL A 266 -1.83 5.34 4.53
N GLY A 267 -0.61 5.89 4.55
CA GLY A 267 0.58 5.13 4.20
C GLY A 267 0.80 4.89 2.70
N CYS A 268 0.36 5.81 1.83
CA CYS A 268 0.48 5.62 0.36
C CYS A 268 1.92 5.64 -0.19
N GLY A 269 2.88 6.15 0.57
CA GLY A 269 4.29 6.14 0.20
C GLY A 269 4.73 7.27 -0.74
N LYS A 270 3.84 8.15 -1.22
CA LYS A 270 4.23 9.31 -2.06
C LYS A 270 5.28 10.21 -1.40
N CYS A 271 5.25 10.34 -0.08
CA CYS A 271 6.26 11.07 0.68
C CYS A 271 7.64 10.38 0.68
N VAL A 272 7.69 9.05 0.62
CA VAL A 272 8.93 8.26 0.52
C VAL A 272 9.57 8.46 -0.85
N HIS A 273 8.76 8.40 -1.91
CA HIS A 273 9.17 8.68 -3.29
C HIS A 273 9.73 10.10 -3.44
N ALA A 274 9.01 11.10 -2.93
CA ALA A 274 9.38 12.51 -3.07
C ALA A 274 10.56 12.96 -2.19
N CYS A 275 11.02 12.12 -1.25
CA CYS A 275 12.09 12.51 -0.34
C CYS A 275 13.42 12.66 -1.11
N PRO A 276 14.09 13.82 -1.08
CA PRO A 276 15.33 14.04 -1.82
C PRO A 276 16.53 13.31 -1.21
N VAL A 277 16.44 12.89 0.07
CA VAL A 277 17.48 12.09 0.72
C VAL A 277 17.56 10.73 0.02
N GLY A 278 18.74 10.34 -0.45
CA GLY A 278 18.93 9.01 -1.02
C GLY A 278 18.95 7.98 0.11
N GLY A 279 18.31 6.81 0.01
CA GLY A 279 16.88 6.59 -0.12
C GLY A 279 16.06 6.78 1.18
N ALA A 280 15.41 7.93 1.22
CA ALA A 280 14.38 8.42 2.12
C ALA A 280 14.75 8.60 3.61
N ALA A 281 14.34 9.73 4.16
CA ALA A 281 14.31 10.03 5.60
C ALA A 281 12.92 9.79 6.21
N ILE A 282 11.95 9.38 5.40
CA ILE A 282 10.59 9.07 5.82
C ILE A 282 10.23 7.69 5.29
N HIS A 283 9.63 6.85 6.14
CA HIS A 283 9.29 5.47 5.81
C HIS A 283 7.86 5.17 6.23
N VAL A 284 7.14 4.39 5.44
CA VAL A 284 5.83 3.88 5.86
C VAL A 284 6.03 2.56 6.59
N LEU A 285 5.34 2.41 7.71
CA LEU A 285 5.37 1.22 8.54
C LEU A 285 3.95 0.66 8.67
N PRO A 286 3.79 -0.66 8.78
CA PRO A 286 2.56 -1.24 9.34
C PRO A 286 2.22 -0.57 10.67
N GLU A 287 0.94 -0.46 10.99
CA GLU A 287 0.48 0.33 12.14
C GLU A 287 1.03 -0.19 13.48
N ASP A 288 1.07 -1.50 13.69
CA ASP A 288 1.63 -2.13 14.88
C ASP A 288 3.12 -1.80 15.04
N GLU A 289 3.87 -1.84 13.93
CA GLU A 289 5.29 -1.48 13.91
C GLU A 289 5.50 0.02 14.15
N TYR A 290 4.66 0.88 13.55
CA TYR A 290 4.69 2.32 13.78
C TYR A 290 4.56 2.60 15.28
N TRP A 291 3.54 2.06 15.94
CA TRP A 291 3.33 2.27 17.37
C TRP A 291 4.43 1.65 18.23
N ARG A 292 5.02 0.53 17.81
CA ARG A 292 6.19 -0.06 18.48
C ARG A 292 7.38 0.90 18.45
N ARG A 293 7.69 1.50 17.29
CA ARG A 293 8.79 2.47 17.15
C ARG A 293 8.52 3.80 17.82
N VAL A 294 7.27 4.26 17.81
CA VAL A 294 6.89 5.49 18.52
C VAL A 294 7.08 5.33 20.03
N LYS A 295 6.82 4.14 20.60
CA LYS A 295 7.04 3.87 22.03
C LYS A 295 8.51 3.75 22.42
N ASN A 296 9.33 3.17 21.55
CA ASN A 296 10.76 2.97 21.81
C ASN A 296 11.57 3.31 20.55
N TYR A 297 11.84 4.60 20.35
CA TYR A 297 12.48 5.07 19.14
C TYR A 297 13.95 4.67 19.13
N LYS A 298 14.40 4.04 18.02
CA LYS A 298 15.77 3.51 17.85
C LYS A 298 16.26 2.62 19.00
N ASN A 299 15.34 1.94 19.70
CA ASN A 299 15.64 1.12 20.88
C ASN A 299 16.36 1.88 22.01
N THR A 300 16.16 3.20 22.10
CA THR A 300 16.81 4.07 23.10
C THR A 300 16.16 4.01 24.50
N GLY A 301 14.95 3.43 24.60
CA GLY A 301 14.09 3.52 25.79
C GLY A 301 13.24 4.78 25.84
N MET A 302 13.43 5.73 24.92
CA MET A 302 12.63 6.96 24.80
C MET A 302 11.53 6.81 23.75
N SER A 303 10.43 7.53 23.96
CA SER A 303 9.42 7.66 22.90
C SER A 303 9.95 8.54 21.76
N TYR A 304 9.39 8.37 20.57
CA TYR A 304 9.69 9.22 19.42
C TYR A 304 9.47 10.70 19.75
N TRP A 305 8.35 11.02 20.42
CA TRP A 305 8.02 12.39 20.78
C TRP A 305 8.99 12.99 21.79
N ASP A 306 9.48 12.20 22.74
CA ASP A 306 10.50 12.68 23.69
C ASP A 306 11.85 12.88 23.01
N TYR A 307 12.18 12.04 22.02
CA TYR A 307 13.36 12.23 21.18
C TYR A 307 13.28 13.54 20.38
N LEU A 308 12.12 13.86 19.79
CA LEU A 308 11.91 15.15 19.10
C LEU A 308 12.05 16.35 20.05
N LYS A 309 11.46 16.27 21.25
CA LYS A 309 11.61 17.33 22.28
C LYS A 309 13.06 17.51 22.72
N LEU A 310 13.83 16.42 22.80
CA LEU A 310 15.25 16.49 23.15
C LEU A 310 16.03 17.26 22.07
N ILE A 311 15.76 17.02 20.79
CA ILE A 311 16.38 17.76 19.69
C ILE A 311 16.08 19.26 19.81
N LEU A 312 14.81 19.62 19.98
CA LEU A 312 14.41 21.03 20.12
C LEU A 312 15.05 21.70 21.34
N ARG A 313 15.15 20.99 22.47
CA ARG A 313 15.84 21.51 23.66
C ARG A 313 17.33 21.78 23.38
N VAL A 314 18.02 20.86 22.69
CA VAL A 314 19.44 21.03 22.33
C VAL A 314 19.63 22.21 21.37
N GLU A 315 18.72 22.40 20.41
CA GLU A 315 18.73 23.55 19.50
C GLU A 315 18.58 24.90 20.22
N ASP A 316 17.82 24.93 21.32
CA ASP A 316 17.64 26.11 22.15
C ASP A 316 18.82 26.36 23.12
N GLU A 317 19.37 25.30 23.70
CA GLU A 317 20.41 25.37 24.76
C GLU A 317 21.85 25.46 24.21
N ASP A 318 22.16 24.73 23.14
CA ASP A 318 23.49 24.69 22.50
C ASP A 318 23.38 24.65 20.96
N PRO A 319 23.17 25.82 20.35
CA PRO A 319 22.89 25.88 18.92
C PRO A 319 24.10 25.54 18.04
N ALA A 320 25.32 25.61 18.58
CA ALA A 320 26.53 25.19 17.87
C ALA A 320 26.57 23.67 17.70
N THR A 321 26.22 22.91 18.73
CA THR A 321 26.11 21.44 18.65
C THR A 321 24.95 21.01 17.73
N ALA A 322 23.85 21.76 17.72
CA ALA A 322 22.76 21.54 16.76
C ALA A 322 23.20 21.77 15.30
N THR A 323 24.03 22.78 15.05
CA THR A 323 24.60 23.04 13.70
C THR A 323 25.53 21.90 13.26
N ILE A 324 26.31 21.31 14.17
CA ILE A 324 27.20 20.17 13.87
C ILE A 324 26.40 18.93 13.48
N ARG A 325 25.25 18.68 14.13
CA ARG A 325 24.34 17.57 13.76
C ARG A 325 23.90 17.65 12.29
N SER A 326 23.74 18.86 11.75
CA SER A 326 23.42 19.08 10.33
C SER A 326 24.55 18.70 9.37
N GLN A 327 25.79 19.04 9.73
CA GLN A 327 26.97 18.84 8.90
C GLN A 327 27.45 17.38 8.96
N VAL A 328 27.44 16.78 10.15
CA VAL A 328 27.86 15.38 10.38
C VAL A 328 26.87 14.39 9.74
N ASN A 329 25.57 14.72 9.66
CA ASN A 329 24.60 13.83 9.01
C ASN A 329 24.79 13.74 7.50
N VAL A 330 25.28 14.76 6.80
CA VAL A 330 25.53 14.64 5.36
C VAL A 330 26.67 13.65 5.10
N GLU A 331 27.81 13.81 5.79
CA GLU A 331 28.95 12.87 5.68
C GLU A 331 28.59 11.46 6.18
N TYR A 332 27.89 11.34 7.31
CA TYR A 332 27.48 10.05 7.88
C TYR A 332 26.47 9.30 7.00
N VAL A 333 25.50 10.00 6.41
CA VAL A 333 24.49 9.41 5.51
C VAL A 333 25.11 8.99 4.18
N GLN A 334 26.05 9.76 3.64
CA GLN A 334 26.84 9.37 2.46
C GLN A 334 27.68 8.11 2.73
N LYS A 335 28.34 8.04 3.91
CA LYS A 335 29.15 6.89 4.34
C LYS A 335 28.35 5.60 4.54
N ILE A 336 27.19 5.66 5.21
CA ILE A 336 26.36 4.47 5.46
C ILE A 336 25.76 3.90 4.18
N ARG A 337 25.50 4.74 3.17
CA ARG A 337 24.84 4.30 1.92
C ARG A 337 25.83 3.95 0.80
N GLY A 338 27.13 3.95 1.08
CA GLY A 338 28.18 3.57 0.12
C GLY A 338 28.24 4.50 -1.11
N VAL A 339 27.78 5.74 -0.96
CA VAL A 339 27.83 6.73 -2.03
C VAL A 339 29.17 7.44 -1.94
N GLU A 340 30.16 6.93 -2.67
CA GLU A 340 31.47 7.55 -2.81
C GLU A 340 31.28 8.97 -3.39
N GLU A 341 31.76 9.99 -2.69
CA GLU A 341 31.68 11.40 -3.10
C GLU A 341 32.19 11.62 -4.54
N GLU A 342 33.23 10.86 -4.92
CA GLU A 342 33.82 10.88 -6.25
C GLU A 342 32.85 10.45 -7.35
N LYS A 343 31.92 9.52 -7.08
CA LYS A 343 30.89 9.10 -8.06
C LYS A 343 29.87 10.21 -8.31
N ILE A 344 29.41 10.90 -7.27
CA ILE A 344 28.49 12.03 -7.42
C ILE A 344 29.15 13.16 -8.21
N VAL A 345 30.41 13.49 -7.89
CA VAL A 345 31.16 14.54 -8.59
C VAL A 345 31.40 14.17 -10.05
N THR A 346 31.66 12.89 -10.34
CA THR A 346 31.87 12.39 -11.71
C THR A 346 30.57 12.38 -12.52
N GLU A 347 29.45 11.97 -11.91
CA GLU A 347 28.13 11.97 -12.55
C GLU A 347 27.59 13.40 -12.78
N LEU A 348 27.81 14.32 -11.83
CA LEU A 348 27.43 15.73 -11.98
C LEU A 348 28.33 16.47 -12.99
N LYS A 349 29.63 16.15 -13.05
CA LYS A 349 30.53 16.67 -14.09
C LYS A 349 30.22 16.08 -15.47
N GLY A 350 29.76 14.82 -15.53
CA GLY A 350 29.29 14.18 -16.75
C GLY A 350 27.95 14.72 -17.26
N ALA A 351 27.04 15.09 -16.35
CA ALA A 351 25.74 15.67 -16.68
C ALA A 351 25.80 17.18 -17.02
N GLY A 352 26.92 17.86 -16.72
CA GLY A 352 27.17 19.27 -17.03
C GLY A 352 27.91 19.52 -18.36
N GLY A 353 28.25 18.48 -19.12
CA GLY A 353 28.91 18.58 -20.42
C GLY A 353 27.95 18.78 -21.58
N GLY A 354 27.15 19.85 -21.55
CA GLY A 354 26.19 20.15 -22.61
C GLY A 354 25.63 21.56 -22.52
N GLN A 355 26.48 22.58 -22.68
CA GLN A 355 26.03 23.91 -23.09
C GLN A 355 27.05 24.53 -24.06
N ALA A 356 26.62 24.73 -25.31
CA ALA A 356 26.96 25.81 -26.26
C ALA A 356 26.83 25.29 -27.70
#